data_AF-A0A5K1GPU6-F1
#
_entry.id   AF-A0A5K1GPU6-F1
#
_cell.length_a   1.000
_cell.length_b   1.000
_cell.length_c   1.000
_cell.angle_alpha   90.00
_cell.angle_beta   90.00
_cell.angle_gamma   90.00
#
_symmetry.space_group_name_H-M   'P 1'
#
loop_
_entity.id
_entity.type
_entity.pdbx_description
1 polymer ?
#
loop_
_entity_poly.entity_id
_entity_poly.type
_entity_poly.pdbx_seq_one_letter_code
_entity_poly.pdbx_strand_id
1 'polypeptide(L)'
;VLLWCDGHYNGAIKTRKTVQPMEVSTEEACSQRSQQLRELYDSLSGGETNQPARRPCAALSPEDLTESEWFYLMCISFSFPRA
;
A
#
# COMPACT_ATOMS: atom_id res chain seq x y z
N VAL A 1 -1.59 23.37 4.27
CA VAL A 1 -1.63 21.93 4.65
C VAL A 1 -0.64 21.16 3.79
N LEU A 2 0.10 20.22 4.39
CA LEU A 2 0.87 19.17 3.73
C LEU A 2 -0.06 17.96 3.58
N LEU A 3 -0.17 17.46 2.37
CA LEU A 3 -0.98 16.30 2.00
C LEU A 3 -0.05 15.19 1.52
N TRP A 4 -0.50 13.95 1.66
CA TRP A 4 0.11 12.84 0.96
C TRP A 4 -0.03 13.04 -0.55
N CYS A 5 1.08 13.03 -1.28
CA CYS A 5 1.08 13.07 -2.75
C CYS A 5 1.26 11.66 -3.32
N ASP A 6 2.37 11.02 -2.99
CA ASP A 6 2.74 9.69 -3.48
C ASP A 6 3.69 8.98 -2.51
N GLY A 7 3.87 7.67 -2.69
CA GLY A 7 4.84 6.87 -1.94
C GLY A 7 4.79 5.39 -2.28
N HIS A 8 5.87 4.68 -1.96
CA HIS A 8 6.05 3.25 -2.29
C HIS A 8 6.20 2.39 -1.03
N TYR A 9 5.48 1.28 -0.97
CA TYR A 9 5.62 0.30 0.11
C TYR A 9 6.75 -0.70 -0.20
N ASN A 10 7.83 -0.65 0.57
CA ASN A 10 9.04 -1.47 0.35
C ASN A 10 8.98 -2.87 0.99
N GLY A 11 7.82 -3.28 1.54
CA GLY A 11 7.72 -4.54 2.27
C GLY A 11 8.47 -4.54 3.61
N ALA A 12 8.58 -5.73 4.20
CA ALA A 12 9.27 -5.92 5.47
C ALA A 12 10.79 -5.72 5.32
N ILE A 13 11.33 -4.69 5.98
CA ILE A 13 12.77 -4.40 5.97
C ILE A 13 13.47 -5.39 6.91
N LYS A 14 14.22 -6.36 6.36
CA LYS A 14 15.08 -7.25 7.14
C LYS A 14 16.47 -6.62 7.27
N THR A 15 16.93 -6.39 8.50
CA THR A 15 18.19 -5.68 8.78
C THR A 15 19.48 -6.53 8.62
N ARG A 16 19.39 -7.76 8.10
CA ARG A 16 20.57 -8.62 7.93
C ARG A 16 21.10 -8.52 6.50
N LYS A 17 22.18 -7.74 6.32
CA LYS A 17 22.91 -7.62 5.05
C LYS A 17 23.52 -8.97 4.65
N THR A 18 23.03 -9.55 3.57
CA THR A 18 23.80 -10.48 2.74
C THR A 18 23.45 -10.13 1.30
N VAL A 19 24.43 -9.62 0.56
CA VAL A 19 24.27 -9.19 -0.84
C VAL A 19 23.94 -10.44 -1.65
N GLN A 20 22.66 -10.64 -1.97
CA GLN A 20 22.23 -11.65 -2.93
C GLN A 20 21.68 -10.94 -4.17
N PRO A 21 21.95 -11.45 -5.38
CA PRO A 21 21.51 -10.87 -6.65
C PRO A 21 20.00 -11.02 -6.93
N MET A 22 19.18 -11.23 -5.90
CA MET A 22 17.73 -11.45 -5.97
C MET A 22 16.93 -10.15 -5.69
N GLU A 23 17.48 -8.98 -6.01
CA GLU A 23 16.82 -7.70 -5.69
C GLU A 23 15.70 -7.36 -6.69
N VAL A 24 15.82 -7.76 -7.97
CA VAL A 24 14.84 -7.42 -9.03
C VAL A 24 13.46 -8.05 -8.80
N SER A 25 13.43 -9.32 -8.38
CA SER A 25 12.14 -9.97 -8.08
C SER A 25 11.49 -9.38 -6.82
N THR A 26 12.28 -8.84 -5.88
CA THR A 26 11.75 -8.26 -4.65
C THR A 26 11.17 -6.87 -4.86
N GLU A 27 11.79 -6.04 -5.72
CA GLU A 27 11.25 -4.72 -6.06
C GLU A 27 9.94 -4.84 -6.86
N GLU A 28 9.86 -5.76 -7.82
CA GLU A 28 8.63 -6.02 -8.58
C GLU A 28 7.50 -6.50 -7.67
N ALA A 29 7.81 -7.40 -6.73
CA ALA A 29 6.83 -7.89 -5.75
C ALA A 29 6.37 -6.77 -4.80
N CYS A 30 7.29 -5.90 -4.34
CA CYS A 30 6.93 -4.75 -3.51
C CYS A 30 6.09 -3.73 -4.28
N SER A 31 6.40 -3.50 -5.56
CA SER A 31 5.63 -2.62 -6.43
C SER A 31 4.21 -3.12 -6.62
N GLN A 32 4.03 -4.40 -6.95
CA GLN A 32 2.71 -5.04 -7.04
C GLN A 32 1.95 -4.94 -5.70
N ARG A 33 2.64 -5.16 -4.58
CA ARG A 33 2.03 -5.03 -3.25
C ARG A 33 1.59 -3.59 -2.96
N SER A 34 2.43 -2.60 -3.29
CA SER A 34 2.12 -1.18 -3.13
C SER A 34 0.90 -0.78 -3.96
N GLN A 35 0.77 -1.32 -5.18
CA GLN A 35 -0.42 -1.10 -6.01
C GLN A 35 -1.68 -1.68 -5.38
N GLN A 36 -1.64 -2.93 -4.89
CA GLN A 36 -2.77 -3.57 -4.22
C GLN A 36 -3.24 -2.78 -2.99
N LEU A 37 -2.29 -2.27 -2.20
CA LEU A 37 -2.60 -1.42 -1.04
C LEU A 37 -3.27 -0.10 -1.46
N ARG A 38 -2.82 0.52 -2.56
CA ARG A 38 -3.42 1.75 -3.08
C ARG A 38 -4.85 1.53 -3.58
N GLU A 39 -5.08 0.46 -4.34
CA GLU A 39 -6.42 0.07 -4.83
C GLU A 39 -7.38 -0.21 -3.66
N LEU A 40 -6.90 -0.86 -2.60
CA LEU A 40 -7.68 -1.07 -1.37
C LEU A 40 -8.02 0.26 -0.69
N TYR A 41 -7.05 1.16 -0.52
CA TYR A 41 -7.28 2.49 0.05
C TYR A 41 -8.31 3.29 -0.73
N ASP A 42 -8.20 3.33 -2.06
CA ASP A 42 -9.14 4.07 -2.91
C ASP A 42 -10.56 3.47 -2.80
N SER A 43 -10.68 2.15 -2.71
CA SER A 43 -11.96 1.44 -2.48
C SER A 43 -12.58 1.77 -1.12
N LEU A 44 -11.76 1.87 -0.07
CA LEU A 44 -12.20 2.20 1.30
C LEU A 44 -12.56 3.68 1.45
N SER A 45 -11.75 4.57 0.87
CA SER A 45 -11.91 6.03 0.99
C SER A 45 -13.05 6.57 0.12
N GLY A 46 -13.32 5.93 -1.02
CA GLY A 46 -14.39 6.32 -1.94
C GLY A 46 -15.81 6.01 -1.46
N GLY A 47 -15.99 5.22 -0.39
CA GLY A 47 -17.29 4.84 0.18
C GLY A 47 -18.20 4.13 -0.82
N GLU A 48 -18.05 2.80 -0.98
CA GLU A 48 -18.89 1.90 -1.81
C GLU A 48 -19.59 2.58 -3.02
N THR A 49 -18.86 3.28 -3.87
CA THR A 49 -19.45 3.75 -5.12
C THR A 49 -19.70 2.53 -5.99
N ASN A 50 -20.98 2.16 -6.09
CA ASN A 50 -21.56 1.10 -6.89
C ASN A 50 -21.18 1.23 -8.38
N GLN A 51 -19.96 0.87 -8.73
CA GLN A 51 -19.57 0.54 -10.09
C GLN A 51 -19.20 -0.94 -10.08
N PRO A 52 -19.82 -1.79 -10.90
CA PRO A 52 -19.38 -3.16 -11.10
C PRO A 52 -18.11 -3.15 -11.95
N ALA A 53 -17.07 -2.45 -11.50
CA ALA A 53 -15.72 -2.63 -11.99
C ALA A 53 -15.23 -3.96 -11.42
N ARG A 54 -15.65 -5.05 -12.10
CA ARG A 54 -15.04 -6.38 -12.11
C ARG A 54 -14.18 -6.63 -10.87
N ARG A 55 -14.81 -6.88 -9.72
CA ARG A 55 -14.09 -7.23 -8.48
C ARG A 55 -13.02 -8.24 -8.88
N PRO A 56 -11.71 -7.92 -8.75
CA PRO A 56 -10.72 -8.97 -8.72
C PRO A 56 -11.22 -9.92 -7.62
N CYS A 57 -11.50 -11.17 -7.96
CA CYS A 57 -12.10 -12.15 -7.05
C CYS A 57 -11.16 -12.51 -5.85
N ALA A 58 -10.06 -11.76 -5.70
CA ALA A 58 -9.04 -11.84 -4.67
C ALA A 58 -8.64 -10.43 -4.20
N ALA A 59 -9.60 -9.50 -4.07
CA ALA A 59 -9.34 -8.18 -3.49
C ALA A 59 -8.84 -8.34 -2.05
N LEU A 60 -7.70 -7.73 -1.75
CA LEU A 60 -7.09 -7.71 -0.42
C LEU A 60 -8.11 -7.16 0.58
N SER A 61 -8.45 -7.90 1.64
CA SER A 61 -9.36 -7.39 2.68
C SER A 61 -8.56 -6.61 3.73
N PRO A 62 -9.15 -5.62 4.41
CA PRO A 62 -8.44 -4.89 5.47
C PRO A 62 -7.96 -5.81 6.60
N GLU A 63 -8.63 -6.94 6.83
CA GLU A 63 -8.24 -7.96 7.81
C GLU A 63 -6.99 -8.75 7.41
N ASP A 64 -6.62 -8.75 6.12
CA ASP A 64 -5.43 -9.45 5.60
C ASP A 64 -4.14 -8.62 5.71
N LEU A 65 -4.24 -7.39 6.21
CA LEU A 65 -3.12 -6.45 6.30
C LEU A 65 -2.26 -6.72 7.53
N THR A 66 -0.94 -6.68 7.33
CA THR A 66 0.00 -6.57 8.45
C THR A 66 -0.09 -5.18 9.08
N GLU A 67 0.39 -5.03 10.32
CA GLU A 67 0.42 -3.73 11.02
C GLU A 67 1.13 -2.64 10.21
N SER A 68 2.22 -2.98 9.53
CA SER A 68 2.99 -2.03 8.71
C SER A 68 2.24 -1.60 7.45
N GLU A 69 1.47 -2.50 6.85
CA GLU A 69 0.65 -2.19 5.68
C GLU A 69 -0.54 -1.32 6.06
N TRP A 70 -1.20 -1.63 7.17
CA TRP A 70 -2.25 -0.78 7.72
C TRP A 70 -1.73 0.62 8.06
N PHE A 71 -0.57 0.70 8.70
CA PHE A 71 0.08 1.98 9.00
C PHE A 71 0.38 2.78 7.71
N TYR A 72 0.87 2.13 6.65
CA TYR A 72 1.08 2.77 5.36
C TYR A 72 -0.23 3.36 4.80
N LEU A 73 -1.36 2.63 4.85
CA LEU A 73 -2.66 3.15 4.42
C LEU A 73 -3.11 4.34 5.28
N MET A 74 -2.92 4.25 6.60
CA MET A 74 -3.22 5.35 7.51
C MET A 74 -2.44 6.62 7.14
N CYS A 75 -1.15 6.51 6.80
CA CYS A 75 -0.34 7.66 6.34
C CYS A 75 -0.94 8.39 5.14
N ILE A 76 -1.54 7.65 4.20
CA ILE A 76 -2.19 8.24 3.00
C ILE A 76 -3.37 9.13 3.41
N SER A 77 -4.08 8.80 4.50
CA SER A 77 -5.24 9.55 4.99
C SER A 77 -4.91 10.81 5.80
N PHE A 78 -3.66 10.97 6.25
CA PHE A 78 -3.28 12.09 7.12
C PHE A 78 -3.00 13.38 6.35
N SER A 79 -3.23 14.50 7.03
CA SER A 79 -2.81 15.82 6.58
C SER A 79 -2.22 16.61 7.74
N PHE A 80 -1.28 17.50 7.44
CA PHE A 80 -0.57 18.28 8.46
C PHE A 80 -0.67 19.78 8.16
N PRO A 81 -0.77 20.66 9.17
CA PRO A 81 -0.67 22.11 8.95
C PRO A 81 0.67 22.51 8.30
N ARG A 82 0.72 23.65 7.61
CA ARG A 82 2.01 24.26 7.22
C ARG A 82 2.56 24.94 8.48
N ALA A 83 3.85 24.74 8.75
CA ALA A 83 4.58 25.44 9.80
C ALA A 83 4.60 26.96 9.56
#